data_AF-A0A7S0T4C3-F1
#
_entry.id   AF-A0A7S0T4C3-F1
#
_cell.length_a   1.000
_cell.length_b   1.000
_cell.length_c   1.000
_cell.angle_alpha   90.00
_cell.angle_beta   90.00
_cell.angle_gamma   90.00
#
_symmetry.space_group_name_H-M   'P 1'
#
loop_
_entity.id
_entity.type
_entity.pdbx_description
1 polymer ?
#
loop_
_entity_poly.entity_id
_entity_poly.type
_entity_poly.pdbx_seq_one_letter_code
_entity_poly.pdbx_strand_id
1 'polypeptide(L)'
;QQNANAKEEEEEEEENAEVGALSSPRDVIDKDDKERDVVVEQKGKIEKHGEEMKMKKKIDLSARDRRRERRLGRERHVSLAALKSAAERPDLIEPWDANARDPLLLAQLKAIPRSVSVPEHWRLKRKYLQNKRGVEKKPYELPPYLAATQVAALRDARAEMEAVKSLKTRQRERLRPKIGASVEESVLRDAFFKLQTKPARLSAHGELYYEMREADADAFQMAREFRVGAMSDELRAALGMPPNESWNAAAFAVPWLFAMQRVGPPPSYAYLKIAGVTAPVPKGAQLGFRTPGAWGHPPPAAAATAAALDATEMA
;
A
#
# COMPACT_ATOMS: atom_id res chain seq x y z
N GLN A 1 -7.92 36.97 -43.68
CA GLN A 1 -7.40 36.90 -42.29
C GLN A 1 -6.85 35.51 -41.95
N GLN A 2 -6.14 34.86 -42.88
CA GLN A 2 -5.41 33.61 -42.60
C GLN A 2 -3.95 33.63 -43.10
N ASN A 3 -3.47 34.76 -43.65
CA ASN A 3 -2.07 34.94 -44.09
C ASN A 3 -1.33 36.03 -43.30
N ALA A 4 -1.85 36.46 -42.15
CA ALA A 4 -1.20 37.45 -41.29
C ALA A 4 -0.55 36.83 -40.03
N ASN A 5 -1.06 35.70 -39.53
CA ASN A 5 -0.51 35.05 -38.33
C ASN A 5 0.70 34.13 -38.58
N ALA A 6 0.98 33.76 -39.83
CA ALA A 6 2.15 32.91 -40.13
C ALA A 6 3.45 33.72 -40.28
N LYS A 7 3.37 35.06 -40.28
CA LYS A 7 4.52 35.95 -40.41
C LYS A 7 5.04 36.49 -39.07
N GLU A 8 4.22 36.42 -38.03
CA GLU A 8 4.60 36.84 -36.67
C GLU A 8 5.20 35.68 -35.85
N GLU A 9 5.04 34.42 -36.28
CA GLU A 9 5.62 33.25 -35.58
C GLU A 9 7.01 32.83 -36.10
N GLU A 10 7.45 33.28 -37.30
CA GLU A 10 8.84 33.09 -37.77
C GLU A 10 9.80 34.21 -37.32
N GLU A 11 9.28 35.41 -36.99
CA GLU A 11 10.11 36.55 -36.55
C GLU A 11 10.51 36.49 -35.06
N GLU A 12 9.85 35.67 -34.22
CA GLU A 12 10.22 35.50 -32.80
C GLU A 12 11.24 34.36 -32.54
N GLU A 13 11.50 33.49 -33.53
CA GLU A 13 12.50 32.40 -33.39
C GLU A 13 13.90 32.75 -33.91
N GLU A 14 14.08 33.78 -34.75
CA GLU A 14 15.42 34.25 -35.17
C GLU A 14 16.06 35.27 -34.19
N GLU A 15 15.27 35.97 -33.35
CA GLU A 15 15.80 37.04 -32.50
C GLU A 15 16.45 36.55 -31.18
N ASN A 16 16.32 35.26 -30.82
CA ASN A 16 16.93 34.70 -29.61
C ASN A 16 18.23 33.88 -29.85
N ALA A 17 18.75 33.85 -31.08
CA ALA A 17 19.96 33.11 -31.42
C ALA A 17 21.22 33.98 -31.61
N GLU A 18 21.11 35.31 -31.56
CA GLU A 18 22.20 36.21 -31.99
C GLU A 18 22.54 37.31 -30.95
N VAL A 19 22.99 36.92 -29.76
CA VAL A 19 23.74 37.86 -28.88
C VAL A 19 24.79 37.12 -28.04
N GLY A 20 26.07 37.33 -28.33
CA GLY A 20 27.13 37.14 -27.34
C GLY A 20 28.40 36.35 -27.74
N ALA A 21 28.88 36.45 -28.97
CA ALA A 21 30.26 36.04 -29.31
C ALA A 21 31.01 37.16 -30.06
N LEU A 22 31.42 38.19 -29.31
CA LEU A 22 32.50 39.11 -29.68
C LEU A 22 33.74 38.72 -28.87
N SER A 23 34.99 38.84 -29.30
CA SER A 23 35.66 39.03 -30.59
C SER A 23 37.15 39.00 -30.20
N SER A 24 37.99 38.20 -30.87
CA SER A 24 39.45 38.36 -30.78
C SER A 24 39.87 39.53 -31.68
N PRO A 25 40.85 40.35 -31.27
CA PRO A 25 41.87 40.73 -32.25
C PRO A 25 43.32 40.41 -31.84
N ARG A 26 44.05 39.80 -32.78
CA ARG A 26 45.53 39.86 -32.93
C ARG A 26 45.94 41.33 -33.21
N ASP A 27 47.13 41.84 -32.90
CA ASP A 27 48.43 41.50 -33.51
C ASP A 27 49.60 42.37 -32.93
N VAL A 28 50.82 41.80 -32.92
CA VAL A 28 52.14 42.42 -33.27
C VAL A 28 53.05 43.12 -32.19
N ILE A 29 54.15 42.39 -31.88
CA ILE A 29 55.60 42.73 -31.73
C ILE A 29 56.10 43.61 -30.56
N ASP A 30 56.94 43.03 -29.67
CA ASP A 30 58.38 43.38 -29.64
C ASP A 30 59.27 42.35 -28.92
N LYS A 31 60.53 42.29 -29.36
CA LYS A 31 61.59 41.37 -28.95
C LYS A 31 62.37 41.89 -27.73
N ASP A 32 63.13 40.97 -27.15
CA ASP A 32 64.30 41.16 -26.27
C ASP A 32 64.04 41.20 -24.75
N ASP A 33 64.42 40.10 -24.07
CA ASP A 33 65.33 40.10 -22.91
C ASP A 33 65.41 38.69 -22.29
N LYS A 34 66.11 37.80 -22.99
CA LYS A 34 66.63 36.53 -22.44
C LYS A 34 67.90 36.82 -21.65
N GLU A 35 67.80 37.16 -20.37
CA GLU A 35 68.97 37.08 -19.47
C GLU A 35 68.66 37.01 -17.96
N ARG A 36 67.44 36.58 -17.56
CA ARG A 36 67.10 36.35 -16.13
C ARG A 36 66.62 34.94 -15.78
N ASP A 37 66.79 33.97 -16.67
CA ASP A 37 66.20 32.63 -16.51
C ASP A 37 67.09 31.59 -15.80
N VAL A 38 68.37 31.85 -15.56
CA VAL A 38 69.28 30.78 -15.07
C VAL A 38 69.27 30.63 -13.54
N VAL A 39 68.89 31.65 -12.78
CA VAL A 39 68.87 31.58 -11.29
C VAL A 39 67.50 31.18 -10.72
N VAL A 40 66.43 31.30 -11.51
CA VAL A 40 65.05 30.96 -11.09
C VAL A 40 64.70 29.48 -11.37
N GLU A 41 65.29 28.85 -12.38
CA GLU A 41 65.00 27.44 -12.70
C GLU A 41 65.51 26.41 -11.68
N GLN A 42 66.63 26.68 -10.99
CA GLN A 42 67.17 25.74 -10.00
C GLN A 42 66.40 25.77 -8.67
N LYS A 43 65.87 26.93 -8.23
CA LYS A 43 64.96 27.01 -7.08
C LYS A 43 63.58 26.43 -7.39
N GLY A 44 63.05 26.70 -8.59
CA GLY A 44 61.75 26.19 -9.03
C GLY A 44 61.69 24.67 -9.21
N LYS A 45 62.79 24.00 -9.62
CA LYS A 45 62.83 22.53 -9.72
C LYS A 45 62.87 21.82 -8.36
N ILE A 46 63.56 22.37 -7.36
CA ILE A 46 63.65 21.78 -6.02
C ILE A 46 62.31 21.94 -5.27
N GLU A 47 61.65 23.10 -5.42
CA GLU A 47 60.34 23.35 -4.81
C GLU A 47 59.23 22.52 -5.48
N LYS A 48 59.19 22.42 -6.82
CA LYS A 48 58.23 21.55 -7.53
C LYS A 48 58.41 20.07 -7.19
N HIS A 49 59.64 19.57 -7.08
CA HIS A 49 59.89 18.18 -6.70
C HIS A 49 59.56 17.91 -5.22
N GLY A 50 59.70 18.91 -4.35
CA GLY A 50 59.28 18.86 -2.95
C GLY A 50 57.76 18.86 -2.78
N GLU A 51 57.04 19.63 -3.61
CA GLU A 51 55.57 19.66 -3.65
C GLU A 51 54.99 18.38 -4.26
N GLU A 52 55.55 17.83 -5.34
CA GLU A 52 55.15 16.54 -5.88
C GLU A 52 55.39 15.39 -4.89
N MET A 53 56.51 15.40 -4.16
CA MET A 53 56.78 14.40 -3.11
C MET A 53 55.80 14.54 -1.93
N LYS A 54 55.43 15.76 -1.54
CA LYS A 54 54.39 16.01 -0.52
C LYS A 54 53.01 15.57 -1.00
N MET A 55 52.68 15.79 -2.27
CA MET A 55 51.40 15.39 -2.88
C MET A 55 51.32 13.86 -3.01
N LYS A 56 52.37 13.19 -3.51
CA LYS A 56 52.48 11.72 -3.52
C LYS A 56 52.39 11.12 -2.13
N LYS A 57 53.08 11.69 -1.14
CA LYS A 57 53.01 11.23 0.26
C LYS A 57 51.61 11.44 0.87
N LYS A 58 50.90 12.52 0.54
CA LYS A 58 49.48 12.72 0.92
C LYS A 58 48.54 11.72 0.25
N ILE A 59 48.75 11.40 -1.03
CA ILE A 59 47.97 10.41 -1.77
C ILE A 59 48.24 9.00 -1.21
N ASP A 60 49.48 8.66 -0.89
CA ASP A 60 49.86 7.37 -0.29
C ASP A 60 49.36 7.21 1.15
N LEU A 61 49.41 8.27 1.96
CA LEU A 61 48.79 8.28 3.30
C LEU A 61 47.28 8.09 3.20
N SER A 62 46.61 8.81 2.30
CA SER A 62 45.17 8.65 2.00
C SER A 62 44.83 7.24 1.50
N ALA A 63 45.68 6.64 0.65
CA ALA A 63 45.50 5.27 0.18
C ALA A 63 45.71 4.23 1.28
N ARG A 64 46.68 4.46 2.18
CA ARG A 64 46.94 3.62 3.34
C ARG A 64 45.82 3.71 4.38
N ASP A 65 45.28 4.89 4.60
CA ASP A 65 44.12 5.12 5.48
C ASP A 65 42.86 4.46 4.90
N ARG A 66 42.60 4.59 3.60
CA ARG A 66 41.52 3.85 2.92
C ARG A 66 41.70 2.34 3.01
N ARG A 67 42.93 1.83 2.94
CA ARG A 67 43.22 0.39 3.09
C ARG A 67 42.99 -0.07 4.53
N ARG A 68 43.37 0.75 5.53
CA ARG A 68 43.12 0.50 6.95
C ARG A 68 41.62 0.53 7.27
N GLU A 69 40.89 1.50 6.73
CA GLU A 69 39.44 1.64 6.87
C GLU A 69 38.70 0.46 6.24
N ARG A 70 39.09 0.03 5.02
CA ARG A 70 38.55 -1.19 4.38
C ARG A 70 38.81 -2.44 5.20
N ARG A 71 39.98 -2.55 5.83
CA ARG A 71 40.33 -3.67 6.70
C ARG A 71 39.49 -3.67 7.98
N LEU A 72 39.41 -2.53 8.67
CA LEU A 72 38.56 -2.34 9.85
C LEU A 72 37.08 -2.55 9.54
N GLY A 73 36.62 -2.13 8.36
CA GLY A 73 35.25 -2.35 7.89
C GLY A 73 34.93 -3.83 7.66
N ARG A 74 35.88 -4.61 7.17
CA ARG A 74 35.74 -6.08 7.05
C ARG A 74 35.76 -6.78 8.41
N GLU A 75 36.59 -6.31 9.33
CA GLU A 75 36.66 -6.84 10.70
C GLU A 75 35.38 -6.54 11.49
N ARG A 76 34.68 -5.45 11.16
CA ARG A 76 33.38 -5.07 11.75
C ARG A 76 32.18 -5.67 11.01
N HIS A 77 32.39 -6.27 9.84
CA HIS A 77 31.31 -6.87 9.07
C HIS A 77 30.91 -8.19 9.72
N VAL A 78 29.64 -8.31 10.05
CA VAL A 78 29.07 -9.53 10.64
C VAL A 78 28.22 -10.19 9.56
N SER A 79 28.42 -11.49 9.33
CA SER A 79 27.57 -12.24 8.41
C SER A 79 26.12 -12.23 8.90
N LEU A 80 25.15 -12.26 7.99
CA LEU A 80 23.73 -12.27 8.35
C LEU A 80 23.37 -13.44 9.28
N ALA A 81 23.95 -14.62 9.05
CA ALA A 81 23.74 -15.80 9.88
C ALA A 81 24.27 -15.57 11.31
N ALA A 82 25.48 -15.02 11.43
CA ALA A 82 26.07 -14.69 12.74
C ALA A 82 25.26 -13.62 13.48
N LEU A 83 24.75 -12.61 12.76
CA LEU A 83 23.90 -11.58 13.34
C LEU A 83 22.57 -12.15 13.85
N LYS A 84 21.93 -13.03 13.07
CA LYS A 84 20.71 -13.73 13.49
C LYS A 84 20.94 -14.64 14.69
N SER A 85 22.08 -15.33 14.76
CA SER A 85 22.41 -16.17 15.94
C SER A 85 22.67 -15.35 17.20
N ALA A 86 23.16 -14.12 17.07
CA ALA A 86 23.52 -13.28 18.21
C ALA A 86 22.34 -12.45 18.75
N ALA A 87 21.28 -12.27 17.95
CA ALA A 87 20.16 -11.42 18.32
C ALA A 87 19.05 -12.15 19.08
N GLU A 88 18.40 -11.44 20.00
CA GLU A 88 17.26 -11.96 20.76
C GLU A 88 16.03 -12.20 19.89
N ARG A 89 15.81 -11.34 18.88
CA ARG A 89 14.70 -11.45 17.90
C ARG A 89 15.25 -11.56 16.47
N PRO A 90 15.64 -12.77 16.02
CA PRO A 90 16.21 -12.98 14.69
C PRO A 90 15.26 -12.67 13.53
N ASP A 91 13.94 -12.68 13.79
CA ASP A 91 12.90 -12.42 12.79
C ASP A 91 12.90 -10.97 12.28
N LEU A 92 13.35 -10.03 13.11
CA LEU A 92 13.39 -8.60 12.78
C LEU A 92 14.64 -8.20 12.00
N ILE A 93 15.61 -9.11 11.85
CA ILE A 93 16.86 -8.86 11.17
C ILE A 93 16.69 -9.07 9.66
N GLU A 94 16.98 -8.01 8.93
CA GLU A 94 16.89 -7.94 7.49
C GLU A 94 18.29 -8.04 6.84
N PRO A 95 18.39 -8.43 5.55
CA PRO A 95 19.69 -8.62 4.91
C PRO A 95 20.59 -7.38 4.88
N TRP A 96 20.01 -6.18 4.86
CA TRP A 96 20.77 -4.92 4.86
C TRP A 96 21.35 -4.55 6.23
N ASP A 97 20.87 -5.16 7.31
CA ASP A 97 21.35 -4.87 8.67
C ASP A 97 22.81 -5.30 8.87
N ALA A 98 23.25 -6.35 8.15
CA ALA A 98 24.64 -6.80 8.14
C ALA A 98 25.63 -5.74 7.62
N ASN A 99 25.14 -4.80 6.80
CA ASN A 99 25.96 -3.73 6.22
C ASN A 99 25.87 -2.42 7.02
N ALA A 100 25.19 -2.42 8.18
CA ALA A 100 25.15 -1.27 9.06
C ALA A 100 26.54 -0.98 9.66
N ARG A 101 26.77 0.26 10.09
CA ARG A 101 28.02 0.66 10.76
C ARG A 101 28.26 -0.11 12.07
N ASP A 102 27.17 -0.41 12.77
CA ASP A 102 27.15 -1.24 13.97
C ASP A 102 25.93 -2.19 13.91
N PRO A 103 26.11 -3.42 13.41
CA PRO A 103 25.00 -4.36 13.20
C PRO A 103 24.43 -4.90 14.53
N LEU A 104 25.27 -5.05 15.56
CA LEU A 104 24.84 -5.58 16.86
C LEU A 104 23.96 -4.58 17.60
N LEU A 105 24.37 -3.31 17.64
CA LEU A 105 23.56 -2.24 18.23
C LEU A 105 22.23 -2.07 17.48
N LEU A 106 22.27 -2.11 16.15
CA LEU A 106 21.06 -1.98 15.34
C LEU A 106 20.07 -3.12 15.61
N ALA A 107 20.55 -4.36 15.78
CA ALA A 107 19.72 -5.49 16.16
C ALA A 107 19.06 -5.30 17.53
N GLN A 108 19.81 -4.76 18.51
CA GLN A 108 19.25 -4.41 19.82
C GLN A 108 18.19 -3.32 19.72
N LEU A 109 18.42 -2.27 18.92
CA LEU A 109 17.47 -1.18 18.73
C LEU A 109 16.17 -1.67 18.06
N LYS A 110 16.28 -2.53 17.04
CA LYS A 110 15.12 -3.17 16.41
C LYS A 110 14.35 -4.10 17.36
N ALA A 111 15.04 -4.70 18.33
CA ALA A 111 14.41 -5.60 19.30
C ALA A 111 13.63 -4.87 20.41
N ILE A 112 13.80 -3.53 20.56
CA ILE A 112 13.13 -2.76 21.61
C ILE A 112 11.60 -2.96 21.53
N PRO A 113 10.93 -3.33 22.64
CA PRO A 113 9.48 -3.48 22.65
C PRO A 113 8.76 -2.17 22.26
N ARG A 114 7.74 -2.29 21.41
CA ARG A 114 6.92 -1.17 20.94
C ARG A 114 7.66 -0.13 20.10
N SER A 115 8.88 -0.42 19.63
CA SER A 115 9.49 0.38 18.57
C SER A 115 8.73 0.17 17.26
N VAL A 116 8.57 1.23 16.47
CA VAL A 116 7.99 1.16 15.14
C VAL A 116 9.12 1.00 14.12
N SER A 117 8.98 0.04 13.21
CA SER A 117 9.99 -0.21 12.16
C SER A 117 10.04 0.95 11.17
N VAL A 118 11.15 1.04 10.43
CA VAL A 118 11.26 2.03 9.35
C VAL A 118 10.35 1.58 8.18
N PRO A 119 9.47 2.45 7.64
CA PRO A 119 8.60 2.10 6.53
C PRO A 119 9.37 1.61 5.30
N GLU A 120 8.93 0.51 4.68
CA GLU A 120 9.69 -0.19 3.62
C GLU A 120 10.04 0.63 2.37
N HIS A 121 9.40 1.77 2.15
CA HIS A 121 9.60 2.56 0.94
C HIS A 121 10.99 3.20 0.82
N TRP A 122 11.78 3.26 1.90
CA TRP A 122 13.13 3.84 1.90
C TRP A 122 14.10 3.15 0.92
N ARG A 123 13.92 1.86 0.67
CA ARG A 123 14.77 1.06 -0.24
C ARG A 123 14.29 1.09 -1.70
N LEU A 124 13.13 1.69 -1.97
CA LEU A 124 12.52 1.72 -3.30
C LEU A 124 13.03 2.94 -4.06
N LYS A 125 13.35 2.77 -5.35
CA LYS A 125 13.77 3.88 -6.22
C LYS A 125 12.63 4.83 -6.58
N ARG A 126 11.39 4.40 -6.38
CA ARG A 126 10.16 5.11 -6.78
C ARG A 126 9.73 6.10 -5.70
N LYS A 127 9.04 7.17 -6.11
CA LYS A 127 8.43 8.09 -5.13
C LYS A 127 7.29 7.38 -4.41
N TYR A 128 7.12 7.66 -3.12
CA TYR A 128 6.29 6.88 -2.19
C TYR A 128 4.86 6.55 -2.68
N LEU A 129 4.16 7.49 -3.35
CA LEU A 129 2.78 7.33 -3.81
C LEU A 129 2.65 7.20 -5.33
N GLN A 130 3.70 6.76 -6.02
CA GLN A 130 3.73 6.79 -7.48
C GLN A 130 2.86 5.71 -8.15
N ASN A 131 2.66 4.53 -7.55
CA ASN A 131 1.82 3.48 -8.13
C ASN A 131 0.33 3.79 -8.01
N LYS A 132 -0.05 4.78 -7.19
CA LYS A 132 -1.42 5.29 -7.16
C LYS A 132 -1.80 6.09 -8.40
N ARG A 133 -0.85 6.38 -9.30
CA ARG A 133 -1.14 7.00 -10.59
C ARG A 133 -1.91 5.99 -11.46
N GLY A 134 -3.18 6.28 -11.73
CA GLY A 134 -4.07 5.44 -12.55
C GLY A 134 -5.08 4.62 -11.73
N VAL A 135 -4.94 4.57 -10.40
CA VAL A 135 -5.99 4.04 -9.53
C VAL A 135 -6.98 5.16 -9.25
N GLU A 136 -8.22 5.00 -9.69
CA GLU A 136 -9.27 5.96 -9.39
C GLU A 136 -9.59 5.94 -7.90
N LYS A 137 -9.30 7.06 -7.24
CA LYS A 137 -9.62 7.22 -5.82
C LYS A 137 -11.11 7.53 -5.69
N LYS A 138 -11.82 6.73 -4.89
CA LYS A 138 -13.21 7.02 -4.53
C LYS A 138 -13.30 8.45 -3.94
N PRO A 139 -14.33 9.24 -4.32
CA PRO A 139 -14.59 10.52 -3.70
C PRO A 139 -14.75 10.39 -2.18
N TYR A 140 -14.59 11.50 -1.48
CA TYR A 140 -14.76 11.50 -0.03
C TYR A 140 -16.20 11.21 0.35
N GLU A 141 -16.41 10.13 1.10
CA GLU A 141 -17.71 9.75 1.63
C GLU A 141 -17.89 10.34 3.03
N LEU A 142 -19.04 10.98 3.25
CA LEU A 142 -19.38 11.54 4.55
C LEU A 142 -19.69 10.41 5.55
N PRO A 143 -19.28 10.52 6.82
CA PRO A 143 -19.73 9.62 7.86
C PRO A 143 -21.27 9.52 7.90
N PRO A 144 -21.84 8.34 8.21
CA PRO A 144 -23.29 8.11 8.11
C PRO A 144 -24.14 9.12 8.89
N TYR A 145 -23.68 9.52 10.08
CA TYR A 145 -24.38 10.50 10.92
C TYR A 145 -24.37 11.92 10.33
N LEU A 146 -23.36 12.29 9.55
CA LEU A 146 -23.35 13.55 8.80
C LEU A 146 -24.12 13.44 7.49
N ALA A 147 -24.05 12.29 6.81
CA ALA A 147 -24.84 12.05 5.60
C ALA A 147 -26.36 12.15 5.88
N ALA A 148 -26.81 11.70 7.05
CA ALA A 148 -28.20 11.80 7.50
C ALA A 148 -28.72 13.24 7.61
N THR A 149 -27.84 14.24 7.75
CA THR A 149 -28.24 15.67 7.76
C THR A 149 -28.64 16.19 6.38
N GLN A 150 -28.47 15.39 5.32
CA GLN A 150 -28.79 15.73 3.92
C GLN A 150 -28.06 16.98 3.38
N VAL A 151 -27.01 17.45 4.06
CA VAL A 151 -26.17 18.58 3.62
C VAL A 151 -25.54 18.32 2.25
N ALA A 152 -25.15 17.07 1.98
CA ALA A 152 -24.60 16.68 0.68
C ALA A 152 -25.61 16.94 -0.45
N ALA A 153 -26.83 16.40 -0.32
CA ALA A 153 -27.90 16.58 -1.30
C ALA A 153 -28.27 18.05 -1.54
N LEU A 154 -28.30 18.87 -0.47
CA LEU A 154 -28.55 20.32 -0.60
C LEU A 154 -27.43 21.05 -1.35
N ARG A 155 -26.17 20.64 -1.12
CA ARG A 155 -25.02 21.21 -1.84
C ARG A 155 -24.99 20.76 -3.30
N ASP A 156 -25.31 19.51 -3.57
CA ASP A 156 -25.35 18.95 -4.92
C ASP A 156 -26.45 19.64 -5.74
N ALA A 157 -27.67 19.76 -5.19
CA ALA A 157 -28.76 20.50 -5.83
C ALA A 157 -28.40 21.97 -6.09
N ARG A 158 -27.64 22.61 -5.17
CA ARG A 158 -27.15 23.98 -5.38
C ARG A 158 -26.09 24.05 -6.47
N ALA A 159 -25.16 23.10 -6.51
CA ALA A 159 -24.13 23.03 -7.53
C ALA A 159 -24.74 22.81 -8.92
N GLU A 160 -25.75 21.96 -9.03
CA GLU A 160 -26.54 21.74 -10.26
C GLU A 160 -27.26 23.02 -10.69
N MET A 161 -27.94 23.71 -9.76
CA MET A 161 -28.55 25.00 -10.06
C MET A 161 -27.52 26.06 -10.48
N GLU A 162 -26.33 26.08 -9.89
CA GLU A 162 -25.26 27.00 -10.26
C GLU A 162 -24.63 26.67 -11.62
N ALA A 163 -24.54 25.38 -11.99
CA ALA A 163 -24.03 24.94 -13.28
C ALA A 163 -24.95 25.34 -14.45
N VAL A 164 -26.27 25.39 -14.22
CA VAL A 164 -27.26 25.80 -15.23
C VAL A 164 -27.32 27.33 -15.40
N LYS A 165 -26.86 28.11 -14.41
CA LYS A 165 -26.96 29.58 -14.45
C LYS A 165 -26.01 30.20 -15.48
N SER A 166 -26.57 31.08 -16.32
CA SER A 166 -25.79 31.94 -17.22
C SER A 166 -24.91 32.95 -16.48
N LEU A 167 -23.79 33.36 -17.10
CA LEU A 167 -22.86 34.38 -16.59
C LEU A 167 -23.56 35.69 -16.22
N LYS A 168 -24.57 36.13 -17.00
CA LYS A 168 -25.36 37.35 -16.69
C LYS A 168 -26.14 37.21 -15.38
N THR A 169 -26.74 36.04 -15.16
CA THR A 169 -27.47 35.72 -13.92
C THR A 169 -26.53 35.69 -12.72
N ARG A 170 -25.34 35.09 -12.90
CA ARG A 170 -24.31 35.01 -11.86
C ARG A 170 -23.79 36.40 -11.44
N GLN A 171 -23.60 37.33 -12.38
CA GLN A 171 -23.21 38.71 -12.09
C GLN A 171 -24.31 39.48 -11.33
N ARG A 172 -25.59 39.28 -11.69
CA ARG A 172 -26.72 39.90 -10.99
C ARG A 172 -26.86 39.38 -9.55
N GLU A 173 -26.70 38.07 -9.34
CA GLU A 173 -26.73 37.45 -8.00
C GLU A 173 -25.57 37.90 -7.11
N ARG A 174 -24.42 38.31 -7.69
CA ARG A 174 -23.32 38.91 -6.93
C ARG A 174 -23.68 40.27 -6.33
N LEU A 175 -24.47 41.08 -7.05
CA LEU A 175 -24.93 42.39 -6.59
C LEU A 175 -26.13 42.29 -5.65
N ARG A 176 -26.98 41.26 -5.84
CA ARG A 176 -28.15 40.99 -5.00
C ARG A 176 -28.23 39.50 -4.66
N PRO A 177 -27.57 39.06 -3.57
CA PRO A 177 -27.58 37.65 -3.19
C PRO A 177 -28.98 37.22 -2.73
N LYS A 178 -29.39 36.03 -3.15
CA LYS A 178 -30.56 35.34 -2.61
C LYS A 178 -30.08 34.36 -1.55
N ILE A 179 -30.55 34.52 -0.32
CA ILE A 179 -30.23 33.60 0.78
C ILE A 179 -30.97 32.29 0.47
N GLY A 180 -30.22 31.20 0.29
CA GLY A 180 -30.76 29.87 0.03
C GLY A 180 -31.21 29.18 1.32
N ALA A 181 -31.89 28.04 1.15
CA ALA A 181 -32.24 27.18 2.27
C ALA A 181 -30.97 26.66 2.98
N SER A 182 -30.98 26.70 4.31
CA SER A 182 -29.94 26.15 5.17
C SER A 182 -30.51 24.98 5.97
N VAL A 183 -29.64 24.08 6.41
CA VAL A 183 -30.01 23.05 7.39
C VAL A 183 -30.25 23.71 8.75
N GLU A 184 -31.23 23.21 9.48
CA GLU A 184 -31.55 23.66 10.83
C GLU A 184 -30.38 23.42 11.80
N GLU A 185 -30.12 24.39 12.66
CA GLU A 185 -29.01 24.32 13.63
C GLU A 185 -29.18 23.17 14.62
N SER A 186 -30.43 22.87 15.02
CA SER A 186 -30.79 21.77 15.92
C SER A 186 -30.35 20.42 15.36
N VAL A 187 -30.58 20.17 14.06
CA VAL A 187 -30.22 18.93 13.37
C VAL A 187 -28.71 18.76 13.30
N LEU A 188 -27.97 19.84 13.01
CA LEU A 188 -26.51 19.82 13.00
C LEU A 188 -25.95 19.57 14.40
N ARG A 189 -26.49 20.23 15.41
CA ARG A 189 -26.11 20.03 16.80
C ARG A 189 -26.31 18.57 17.22
N ASP A 190 -27.47 18.01 16.95
CA ASP A 190 -27.78 16.63 17.30
C ASP A 190 -26.90 15.62 16.54
N ALA A 191 -26.53 15.90 15.28
CA ALA A 191 -25.62 15.07 14.52
C ALA A 191 -24.22 14.95 15.16
N PHE A 192 -23.69 16.06 15.68
CA PHE A 192 -22.38 16.07 16.33
C PHE A 192 -22.39 15.58 17.79
N PHE A 193 -23.45 15.86 18.54
CA PHE A 193 -23.46 15.58 19.98
C PHE A 193 -24.22 14.31 20.37
N LYS A 194 -25.26 13.92 19.63
CA LYS A 194 -26.09 12.74 19.96
C LYS A 194 -25.79 11.55 19.05
N LEU A 195 -25.64 11.79 17.75
CA LEU A 195 -25.53 10.74 16.73
C LEU A 195 -24.08 10.40 16.33
N GLN A 196 -23.09 11.06 16.93
CA GLN A 196 -21.69 10.84 16.57
C GLN A 196 -21.25 9.42 16.87
N THR A 197 -20.77 8.72 15.84
CA THR A 197 -20.18 7.39 15.96
C THR A 197 -18.68 7.43 15.76
N LYS A 198 -17.96 6.53 16.44
CA LYS A 198 -16.52 6.37 16.22
C LYS A 198 -16.30 5.87 14.78
N PRO A 199 -15.26 6.37 14.08
CA PRO A 199 -14.96 5.88 12.75
C PRO A 199 -14.64 4.38 12.80
N ALA A 200 -15.14 3.64 11.82
CA ALA A 200 -14.99 2.19 11.76
C ALA A 200 -13.52 1.74 11.62
N ARG A 201 -12.67 2.59 11.04
CA ARG A 201 -11.26 2.31 10.75
C ARG A 201 -10.36 3.22 11.56
N LEU A 202 -9.96 2.76 12.73
CA LEU A 202 -8.88 3.38 13.52
C LEU A 202 -7.63 2.50 13.38
N SER A 203 -6.47 3.13 13.28
CA SER A 203 -5.18 2.42 13.24
C SER A 203 -4.59 2.34 14.64
N ALA A 204 -4.09 1.17 15.03
CA ALA A 204 -3.37 1.00 16.28
C ALA A 204 -1.95 1.61 16.20
N HIS A 205 -1.34 1.83 17.36
CA HIS A 205 0.07 2.24 17.42
C HIS A 205 0.97 1.16 16.80
N GLY A 206 1.83 1.56 15.87
CA GLY A 206 2.72 0.67 15.12
C GLY A 206 2.18 0.28 13.74
N GLU A 207 0.92 0.55 13.44
CA GLU A 207 0.40 0.42 12.09
C GLU A 207 0.87 1.60 11.23
N LEU A 208 1.77 1.32 10.30
CA LEU A 208 2.26 2.31 9.35
C LEU A 208 1.40 2.33 8.10
N TYR A 209 1.22 3.53 7.55
CA TYR A 209 0.68 3.65 6.21
C TYR A 209 1.74 3.22 5.18
N TYR A 210 1.34 2.34 4.27
CA TYR A 210 2.11 2.00 3.08
C TYR A 210 1.17 2.10 1.87
N GLU A 211 1.77 2.21 0.70
CA GLU A 211 1.01 2.31 -0.53
C GLU A 211 0.19 1.03 -0.76
N MET A 212 -1.09 1.17 -1.17
CA MET A 212 -2.06 0.07 -1.28
C MET A 212 -2.61 -0.46 0.05
N ARG A 213 -2.24 0.13 1.20
CA ARG A 213 -2.80 -0.28 2.51
C ARG A 213 -4.33 -0.26 2.55
N GLU A 214 -4.98 0.65 1.83
CA GLU A 214 -6.45 0.68 1.76
C GLU A 214 -7.07 -0.56 1.11
N ALA A 215 -6.45 -1.08 0.05
CA ALA A 215 -6.92 -2.28 -0.64
C ALA A 215 -6.72 -3.53 0.24
N ASP A 216 -5.57 -3.60 0.91
CA ASP A 216 -5.28 -4.69 1.84
C ASP A 216 -6.21 -4.65 3.07
N ALA A 217 -6.51 -3.45 3.58
CA ALA A 217 -7.43 -3.28 4.70
C ALA A 217 -8.85 -3.71 4.31
N ASP A 218 -9.31 -3.38 3.10
CA ASP A 218 -10.61 -3.82 2.58
C ASP A 218 -10.64 -5.36 2.44
N ALA A 219 -9.62 -5.95 1.82
CA ALA A 219 -9.49 -7.39 1.65
C ALA A 219 -9.43 -8.13 3.01
N PHE A 220 -8.74 -7.58 3.99
CA PHE A 220 -8.65 -8.14 5.34
C PHE A 220 -10.00 -8.14 6.06
N GLN A 221 -10.80 -7.08 5.92
CA GLN A 221 -12.14 -7.07 6.51
C GLN A 221 -13.05 -8.09 5.85
N MET A 222 -13.03 -8.19 4.51
CA MET A 222 -13.77 -9.22 3.79
C MET A 222 -13.36 -10.62 4.28
N ALA A 223 -12.06 -10.87 4.43
CA ALA A 223 -11.53 -12.13 4.94
C ALA A 223 -12.05 -12.50 6.35
N ARG A 224 -12.31 -11.50 7.20
CA ARG A 224 -12.82 -11.72 8.57
C ARG A 224 -14.29 -12.12 8.60
N GLU A 225 -15.07 -11.68 7.62
CA GLU A 225 -16.48 -12.04 7.49
C GLU A 225 -16.65 -13.48 7.00
N PHE A 226 -15.68 -14.00 6.24
CA PHE A 226 -15.70 -15.39 5.78
C PHE A 226 -15.34 -16.36 6.90
N ARG A 227 -16.30 -17.23 7.24
CA ARG A 227 -16.11 -18.32 8.22
C ARG A 227 -16.34 -19.67 7.55
N VAL A 228 -15.54 -20.64 7.94
CA VAL A 228 -15.65 -22.02 7.43
C VAL A 228 -17.03 -22.58 7.76
N GLY A 229 -17.70 -23.14 6.75
CA GLY A 229 -19.05 -23.70 6.86
C GLY A 229 -20.19 -22.72 6.63
N ALA A 230 -19.93 -21.40 6.63
CA ALA A 230 -20.89 -20.39 6.20
C ALA A 230 -20.62 -20.01 4.73
N MET A 231 -21.68 -19.80 3.97
CA MET A 231 -21.59 -19.37 2.55
C MET A 231 -22.49 -18.16 2.36
N SER A 232 -22.01 -17.16 1.63
CA SER A 232 -22.83 -16.02 1.22
C SER A 232 -23.90 -16.44 0.21
N ASP A 233 -24.97 -15.67 0.09
CA ASP A 233 -26.04 -15.94 -0.87
C ASP A 233 -25.54 -15.84 -2.32
N GLU A 234 -24.60 -14.93 -2.58
CA GLU A 234 -23.91 -14.81 -3.86
C GLU A 234 -23.15 -16.08 -4.22
N LEU A 235 -22.40 -16.66 -3.27
CA LEU A 235 -21.67 -17.91 -3.49
C LEU A 235 -22.64 -19.08 -3.69
N ARG A 236 -23.74 -19.13 -2.92
CA ARG A 236 -24.77 -20.16 -3.10
C ARG A 236 -25.42 -20.08 -4.48
N ALA A 237 -25.77 -18.88 -4.93
CA ALA A 237 -26.32 -18.68 -6.27
C ALA A 237 -25.34 -19.12 -7.37
N ALA A 238 -24.05 -18.79 -7.24
CA ALA A 238 -23.01 -19.24 -8.18
C ALA A 238 -22.85 -20.77 -8.18
N LEU A 239 -23.07 -21.43 -7.04
CA LEU A 239 -23.05 -22.89 -6.91
C LEU A 239 -24.38 -23.57 -7.28
N GLY A 240 -25.40 -22.81 -7.71
CA GLY A 240 -26.73 -23.34 -8.01
C GLY A 240 -27.51 -23.82 -6.78
N MET A 241 -27.16 -23.33 -5.60
CA MET A 241 -27.80 -23.63 -4.32
C MET A 241 -28.85 -22.56 -3.98
N PRO A 242 -29.93 -22.91 -3.28
CA PRO A 242 -30.92 -21.95 -2.83
C PRO A 242 -30.34 -21.00 -1.76
N PRO A 243 -30.80 -19.73 -1.71
CA PRO A 243 -30.29 -18.71 -0.79
C PRO A 243 -30.50 -19.11 0.67
N ASN A 244 -29.68 -18.62 1.60
CA ASN A 244 -29.71 -19.02 3.01
C ASN A 244 -31.08 -18.85 3.68
N GLU A 245 -31.83 -17.81 3.29
CA GLU A 245 -33.13 -17.46 3.87
C GLU A 245 -34.28 -18.37 3.39
N SER A 246 -34.04 -19.19 2.37
CA SER A 246 -35.05 -20.11 1.86
C SER A 246 -35.30 -21.27 2.85
N TRP A 247 -36.56 -21.70 2.95
CA TRP A 247 -36.96 -22.80 3.85
C TRP A 247 -36.24 -24.13 3.54
N ASN A 248 -35.78 -24.32 2.30
CA ASN A 248 -35.05 -25.48 1.82
C ASN A 248 -33.52 -25.26 1.73
N ALA A 249 -33.00 -24.13 2.23
CA ALA A 249 -31.57 -23.81 2.23
C ALA A 249 -30.69 -24.86 2.90
N ALA A 250 -31.21 -25.46 3.98
CA ALA A 250 -30.55 -26.52 4.72
C ALA A 250 -30.79 -27.91 4.11
N ALA A 251 -31.76 -28.05 3.21
CA ALA A 251 -32.04 -29.32 2.55
C ALA A 251 -31.08 -29.61 1.40
N PHE A 252 -30.35 -28.60 0.89
CA PHE A 252 -29.39 -28.75 -0.19
C PHE A 252 -27.96 -28.95 0.33
N ALA A 253 -27.38 -30.12 0.07
CA ALA A 253 -26.00 -30.43 0.42
C ALA A 253 -24.99 -29.61 -0.41
N VAL A 254 -23.83 -29.33 0.19
CA VAL A 254 -22.71 -28.72 -0.54
C VAL A 254 -22.11 -29.69 -1.55
N PRO A 255 -21.59 -29.22 -2.72
CA PRO A 255 -21.11 -30.10 -3.78
C PRO A 255 -19.98 -31.05 -3.36
N TRP A 256 -19.14 -30.63 -2.42
CA TRP A 256 -18.01 -31.41 -1.92
C TRP A 256 -18.36 -32.34 -0.74
N LEU A 257 -19.64 -32.42 -0.33
CA LEU A 257 -20.07 -33.26 0.80
C LEU A 257 -19.69 -34.73 0.59
N PHE A 258 -19.93 -35.28 -0.61
CA PHE A 258 -19.64 -36.69 -0.90
C PHE A 258 -18.15 -37.01 -0.84
N ALA A 259 -17.30 -36.07 -1.26
CA ALA A 259 -15.86 -36.21 -1.13
C ALA A 259 -15.44 -36.25 0.34
N MET A 260 -16.06 -35.42 1.20
CA MET A 260 -15.84 -35.42 2.64
C MET A 260 -16.37 -36.67 3.33
N GLN A 261 -17.47 -37.26 2.85
CA GLN A 261 -17.97 -38.56 3.35
C GLN A 261 -17.01 -39.71 3.02
N ARG A 262 -16.36 -39.67 1.85
CA ARG A 262 -15.42 -40.72 1.41
C ARG A 262 -14.03 -40.59 2.04
N VAL A 263 -13.49 -39.37 2.07
CA VAL A 263 -12.11 -39.10 2.52
C VAL A 263 -12.06 -38.77 4.01
N GLY A 264 -13.14 -38.22 4.56
CA GLY A 264 -13.19 -37.67 5.90
C GLY A 264 -13.21 -36.13 5.92
N PRO A 265 -13.41 -35.53 7.11
CA PRO A 265 -13.41 -34.07 7.27
C PRO A 265 -12.01 -33.47 6.97
N PRO A 266 -11.93 -32.18 6.63
CA PRO A 266 -10.65 -31.51 6.40
C PRO A 266 -9.70 -31.62 7.62
N PRO A 267 -8.42 -31.99 7.43
CA PRO A 267 -7.50 -32.27 8.53
C PRO A 267 -7.22 -31.02 9.38
N SER A 268 -7.17 -29.83 8.78
CA SER A 268 -6.97 -28.56 9.49
C SER A 268 -8.15 -28.17 10.38
N TYR A 269 -9.32 -28.80 10.17
CA TYR A 269 -10.57 -28.50 10.89
C TYR A 269 -11.18 -29.77 11.50
N ALA A 270 -10.37 -30.50 12.27
CA ALA A 270 -10.75 -31.80 12.85
C ALA A 270 -12.03 -31.76 13.72
N TYR A 271 -12.28 -30.67 14.44
CA TYR A 271 -13.45 -30.52 15.33
C TYR A 271 -14.67 -29.87 14.65
N LEU A 272 -14.60 -29.62 13.34
CA LEU A 272 -15.70 -28.99 12.63
C LEU A 272 -16.89 -29.96 12.51
N LYS A 273 -18.05 -29.50 12.98
CA LYS A 273 -19.31 -30.24 12.86
C LYS A 273 -19.87 -30.01 11.46
N ILE A 274 -19.72 -31.01 10.60
CA ILE A 274 -20.22 -31.01 9.23
C ILE A 274 -21.46 -31.90 9.20
N ALA A 275 -22.61 -31.30 8.89
CA ALA A 275 -23.84 -32.05 8.72
C ALA A 275 -23.65 -33.15 7.66
N GLY A 276 -24.19 -34.35 7.91
CA GLY A 276 -24.04 -35.50 7.01
C GLY A 276 -22.68 -36.19 7.01
N VAL A 277 -21.68 -35.71 7.76
CA VAL A 277 -20.37 -36.38 7.95
C VAL A 277 -20.13 -36.67 9.42
N THR A 278 -19.97 -35.62 10.23
CA THR A 278 -19.69 -35.72 11.68
C THR A 278 -20.90 -35.36 12.53
N ALA A 279 -21.86 -34.62 11.98
CA ALA A 279 -23.12 -34.24 12.62
C ALA A 279 -24.32 -34.82 11.86
N PRO A 280 -25.48 -35.00 12.53
CA PRO A 280 -26.69 -35.47 11.84
C PRO A 280 -27.10 -34.51 10.73
N VAL A 281 -27.80 -35.06 9.74
CA VAL A 281 -28.33 -34.31 8.60
C VAL A 281 -29.46 -33.36 9.09
N PRO A 282 -29.58 -32.13 8.56
CA PRO A 282 -30.65 -31.19 8.93
C PRO A 282 -32.05 -31.73 8.62
N LYS A 283 -33.04 -31.29 9.40
CA LYS A 283 -34.46 -31.67 9.22
C LYS A 283 -34.97 -31.18 7.86
N GLY A 284 -35.59 -32.07 7.07
CA GLY A 284 -36.11 -31.76 5.72
C GLY A 284 -35.14 -32.04 4.57
N ALA A 285 -33.94 -32.54 4.86
CA ALA A 285 -32.99 -33.00 3.85
C ALA A 285 -33.37 -34.39 3.30
N GLN A 286 -33.27 -34.57 1.99
CA GLN A 286 -33.45 -35.86 1.35
C GLN A 286 -32.11 -36.64 1.34
N LEU A 287 -32.12 -37.84 1.93
CA LEU A 287 -31.02 -38.80 1.85
C LEU A 287 -31.03 -39.50 0.48
N GLY A 288 -29.85 -39.82 -0.05
CA GLY A 288 -29.69 -40.50 -1.35
C GLY A 288 -28.93 -39.68 -2.39
N PHE A 289 -28.93 -40.16 -3.63
CA PHE A 289 -28.09 -39.65 -4.73
C PHE A 289 -28.87 -39.18 -5.96
N ARG A 290 -30.20 -39.40 -5.99
CA ARG A 290 -31.03 -39.17 -7.19
C ARG A 290 -31.51 -37.73 -7.35
N THR A 291 -31.56 -36.97 -6.27
CA THR A 291 -32.00 -35.56 -6.29
C THR A 291 -30.79 -34.63 -6.26
N PRO A 292 -30.73 -33.57 -7.10
CA PRO A 292 -29.73 -32.52 -6.95
C PRO A 292 -29.78 -31.94 -5.53
N GLY A 293 -28.64 -31.92 -4.84
CA GLY A 293 -28.54 -31.46 -3.45
C GLY A 293 -28.88 -32.49 -2.38
N ALA A 294 -29.07 -33.77 -2.74
CA ALA A 294 -29.28 -34.83 -1.76
C ALA A 294 -28.02 -35.10 -0.91
N TRP A 295 -28.23 -35.65 0.30
CA TRP A 295 -27.18 -35.77 1.33
C TRP A 295 -26.42 -37.09 1.31
N GLY A 296 -26.71 -37.98 0.35
CA GLY A 296 -25.98 -39.23 0.17
C GLY A 296 -26.21 -40.24 1.28
N HIS A 297 -25.11 -40.81 1.78
CA HIS A 297 -25.13 -41.82 2.83
C HIS A 297 -25.51 -41.23 4.19
N PRO A 298 -26.23 -41.99 5.05
CA PRO A 298 -26.44 -41.58 6.43
C PRO A 298 -25.09 -41.47 7.15
N PRO A 299 -24.88 -40.44 8.00
CA PRO A 299 -23.61 -40.28 8.70
C PRO A 299 -23.37 -41.47 9.64
N PRO A 300 -22.10 -41.89 9.85
CA PRO A 300 -21.77 -43.06 10.65
C PRO A 300 -22.29 -42.98 12.09
N ALA A 301 -22.37 -41.78 12.67
CA ALA A 301 -22.96 -41.56 13.99
C ALA A 301 -24.50 -41.68 14.01
N ALA A 302 -25.18 -41.33 12.91
CA ALA A 302 -26.64 -41.45 12.82
C ALA A 302 -27.11 -42.86 12.46
N ALA A 303 -26.27 -43.66 11.79
CA ALA A 303 -26.54 -45.07 11.53
C ALA A 303 -26.68 -45.86 12.85
N ALA A 304 -25.89 -45.52 13.88
CA ALA A 304 -26.01 -46.13 15.20
C ALA A 304 -27.29 -45.74 15.94
N THR A 305 -27.76 -44.49 15.82
CA THR A 305 -28.99 -44.03 16.47
C THR A 305 -30.27 -44.39 15.72
N ALA A 306 -30.23 -44.49 14.39
CA ALA A 306 -31.37 -44.92 13.57
C ALA A 306 -31.65 -46.42 13.75
N ALA A 307 -30.59 -47.24 13.83
CA ALA A 307 -30.72 -48.66 14.17
C ALA A 307 -31.31 -48.89 15.57
N ALA A 308 -31.09 -47.96 16.50
CA ALA A 308 -31.66 -48.02 17.85
C ALA A 308 -33.15 -47.64 17.91
N LEU A 309 -33.63 -46.80 16.98
CA LEU A 309 -35.05 -46.41 16.90
C LEU A 309 -35.89 -47.45 16.13
N ASP A 310 -35.35 -48.04 15.07
CA ASP A 310 -36.00 -49.16 14.34
C ASP A 310 -36.17 -50.40 15.24
N ALA A 311 -35.25 -50.63 16.18
CA ALA A 311 -35.35 -51.73 17.14
C ALA A 311 -36.43 -51.50 18.22
N THR A 312 -36.84 -50.24 18.45
CA THR A 312 -37.89 -49.89 19.43
C THR A 312 -39.29 -49.79 18.83
N GLU A 313 -39.45 -49.66 17.51
CA GLU A 313 -40.76 -49.71 16.85
C GLU A 313 -41.21 -51.12 16.44
N MET A 314 -40.30 -52.12 16.55
CA MET A 314 -40.57 -53.54 16.28
C MET A 314 -40.74 -54.40 17.56
N ALA A 315 -40.90 -53.77 18.73
CA ALA A 315 -41.19 -54.40 20.02
C ALA A 315 -42.46 -53.81 20.64
#